data_AF-A0A429RZC2-F1
#
_entry.id   AF-A0A429RZC2-F1
#
_cell.length_a   1.000
_cell.length_b   1.000
_cell.length_c   1.000
_cell.angle_alpha   90.00
_cell.angle_beta   90.00
_cell.angle_gamma   90.00
#
_symmetry.space_group_name_H-M   'P 1'
#
loop_
_entity.id
_entity.type
_entity.pdbx_description
1 polymer ?
#
loop_
_entity_poly.entity_id
_entity_poly.type
_entity_poly.pdbx_seq_one_letter_code
_entity_poly.pdbx_strand_id
1 'polypeptide(L)'
;MWQHAAEENQRHELQAKAAAYKGRSGAALDLDGVSTDLVAHWNRDKQRITIELRSYFDNNATYLRLDGTGNSAGKSASSTRKDGWFPKAPEIVLPVSDPLADVTVRVAAGGKDWKEGSRAPSQTVRLSPTGIAYDADTGQRLKSDLD
;
A
#
# COMPACT_ATOMS: atom_id res chain seq x y z
N MET A 1 -31.00 9.76 21.77
CA MET A 1 -30.54 8.36 21.87
C MET A 1 -29.71 7.86 20.67
N TRP A 2 -29.48 8.65 19.61
CA TRP A 2 -28.69 8.20 18.46
C TRP A 2 -27.16 8.30 18.64
N GLN A 3 -26.69 9.20 19.52
CA GLN A 3 -25.25 9.40 19.77
C GLN A 3 -24.59 8.22 20.49
N HIS A 4 -25.25 7.61 21.49
CA HIS A 4 -24.69 6.48 22.22
C HIS A 4 -24.50 5.22 21.35
N ALA A 5 -25.43 4.94 20.43
CA ALA A 5 -25.31 3.79 19.53
C ALA A 5 -24.14 3.93 18.54
N ALA A 6 -23.89 5.15 18.06
CA ALA A 6 -22.76 5.42 17.17
C ALA A 6 -21.41 5.31 17.90
N GLU A 7 -21.33 5.84 19.13
CA GLU A 7 -20.12 5.76 19.96
C GLU A 7 -19.80 4.33 20.39
N GLU A 8 -20.81 3.53 20.72
CA GLU A 8 -20.64 2.13 21.11
C GLU A 8 -20.18 1.28 19.93
N ASN A 9 -20.75 1.48 18.74
CA ASN A 9 -20.29 0.83 17.51
C ASN A 9 -18.84 1.19 17.18
N GLN A 10 -18.47 2.47 17.25
CA GLN A 10 -17.07 2.88 17.01
C GLN A 10 -16.10 2.27 18.02
N ARG A 11 -16.48 2.19 19.30
CA ARG A 11 -15.64 1.52 20.32
C ARG A 11 -15.46 0.04 20.02
N HIS A 12 -16.52 -0.65 19.61
CA HIS A 12 -16.45 -2.07 19.24
C HIS A 12 -15.58 -2.29 18.00
N GLU A 13 -15.68 -1.44 16.98
CA GLU A 13 -14.82 -1.48 15.79
C GLU A 13 -13.34 -1.29 16.13
N LEU A 14 -13.03 -0.30 16.98
CA LEU A 14 -11.66 -0.06 17.43
C LEU A 14 -11.09 -1.23 18.24
N GLN A 15 -11.90 -1.83 19.12
CA GLN A 15 -11.51 -3.01 19.89
C GLN A 15 -11.26 -4.22 18.99
N ALA A 16 -12.14 -4.49 18.02
CA ALA A 16 -11.97 -5.56 17.06
C ALA A 16 -10.70 -5.36 16.20
N LYS A 17 -10.43 -4.12 15.77
CA LYS A 17 -9.24 -3.79 15.00
C LYS A 17 -7.95 -3.93 15.81
N ALA A 18 -7.98 -3.51 17.08
CA ALA A 18 -6.86 -3.70 18.00
C ALA A 18 -6.58 -5.19 18.26
N ALA A 19 -7.61 -6.01 18.44
CA ALA A 19 -7.48 -7.46 18.62
C ALA A 19 -6.94 -8.16 17.36
N ALA A 20 -7.30 -7.67 16.17
CA ALA A 20 -6.83 -8.19 14.89
C ALA A 20 -5.51 -7.55 14.39
N TYR A 21 -4.85 -6.72 15.20
CA TYR A 21 -3.63 -6.01 14.79
C TYR A 21 -2.50 -6.99 14.48
N LYS A 22 -1.98 -6.95 13.25
CA LYS A 22 -0.84 -7.75 12.79
C LYS A 22 0.43 -6.94 12.59
N GLY A 23 0.32 -5.61 12.43
CA GLY A 23 1.45 -4.74 12.15
C GLY A 23 2.08 -4.96 10.78
N ARG A 24 1.38 -5.66 9.88
CA ARG A 24 1.78 -5.92 8.49
C ARG A 24 0.53 -5.93 7.62
N SER A 25 0.66 -5.50 6.37
CA SER A 25 -0.40 -5.58 5.35
C SER A 25 0.18 -5.84 3.97
N GLY A 26 -0.59 -6.50 3.11
CA GLY A 26 -0.17 -6.97 1.80
C GLY A 26 -1.27 -6.84 0.76
N ALA A 27 -0.89 -6.52 -0.47
CA ALA A 27 -1.76 -6.59 -1.62
C ALA A 27 -0.99 -7.03 -2.86
N ALA A 28 -1.47 -8.10 -3.50
CA ALA A 28 -1.05 -8.50 -4.84
C ALA A 28 -1.85 -7.69 -5.87
N LEU A 29 -1.13 -7.07 -6.81
CA LEU A 29 -1.66 -6.13 -7.80
C LEU A 29 -1.13 -6.48 -9.19
N ASP A 30 -1.99 -6.41 -10.20
CA ASP A 30 -1.60 -6.48 -11.61
C ASP A 30 -1.85 -5.11 -12.23
N LEU A 31 -0.77 -4.43 -12.63
CA LEU A 31 -0.81 -3.11 -13.22
C LEU A 31 0.01 -3.11 -14.50
N ASP A 32 -0.65 -2.80 -15.63
CA ASP A 32 0.00 -2.77 -16.94
C ASP A 32 0.68 -4.10 -17.34
N GLY A 33 0.11 -5.24 -16.89
CA GLY A 33 0.68 -6.57 -17.11
C GLY A 33 1.95 -6.85 -16.29
N VAL A 34 2.17 -6.09 -15.21
CA VAL A 34 3.22 -6.29 -14.23
C VAL A 34 2.60 -6.82 -12.94
N SER A 35 3.01 -8.00 -12.52
CA SER A 35 2.68 -8.55 -11.21
C SER A 35 3.50 -7.82 -10.14
N THR A 36 2.83 -7.23 -9.17
CA THR A 36 3.46 -6.51 -8.08
C THR A 36 2.85 -6.83 -6.73
N ASP A 37 3.67 -6.80 -5.68
CA ASP A 37 3.23 -6.98 -4.31
C ASP A 37 3.55 -5.71 -3.51
N LEU A 38 2.49 -5.11 -2.98
CA LEU A 38 2.55 -3.98 -2.08
C LEU A 38 2.62 -4.51 -0.65
N VAL A 39 3.73 -4.25 0.04
CA VAL A 39 3.97 -4.72 1.40
C VAL A 39 4.10 -3.52 2.33
N ALA A 40 3.38 -3.57 3.44
CA ALA A 40 3.42 -2.55 4.47
C ALA A 40 3.78 -3.18 5.82
N HIS A 41 4.69 -2.54 6.55
CA HIS A 41 5.16 -3.00 7.84
C HIS A 41 5.17 -1.84 8.84
N TRP A 42 4.39 -1.97 9.91
CA TRP A 42 4.42 -1.05 11.04
C TRP A 42 5.57 -1.46 11.94
N ASN A 43 6.43 -0.51 12.29
CA ASN A 43 7.54 -0.80 13.17
C ASN A 43 7.07 -1.15 14.60
N ARG A 44 7.99 -1.69 15.40
CA ARG A 44 7.69 -2.20 16.75
C ARG A 44 7.08 -1.14 17.68
N ASP A 45 7.49 0.12 17.56
CA ASP A 45 6.96 1.24 18.35
C ASP A 45 5.65 1.81 17.80
N LYS A 46 5.19 1.33 16.63
CA LYS A 46 3.96 1.72 15.92
C LYS A 46 3.91 3.19 15.50
N GLN A 47 5.04 3.89 15.47
CA GLN A 47 5.13 5.30 15.07
C GLN A 47 5.47 5.48 13.60
N ARG A 48 5.88 4.42 12.90
CA ARG A 48 6.26 4.46 11.49
C ARG A 48 5.77 3.24 10.74
N ILE A 49 5.48 3.43 9.47
CA ILE A 49 5.19 2.38 8.51
C ILE A 49 6.20 2.45 7.36
N THR A 50 6.79 1.31 7.03
CA THR A 50 7.58 1.13 5.82
C THR A 50 6.70 0.47 4.77
N ILE A 51 6.67 1.02 3.56
CA ILE A 51 5.86 0.54 2.45
C ILE A 51 6.78 0.31 1.26
N GLU A 52 6.70 -0.88 0.69
CA GLU A 52 7.54 -1.34 -0.40
C GLU A 52 6.66 -1.92 -1.52
N LEU A 53 7.02 -1.64 -2.78
CA LEU A 53 6.36 -2.17 -3.96
C LEU A 53 7.33 -3.07 -4.70
N ARG A 54 7.05 -4.36 -4.74
CA ARG A 54 7.94 -5.39 -5.30
C ARG A 54 7.36 -5.90 -6.60
N SER A 55 8.21 -6.21 -7.57
CA SER A 55 7.80 -6.94 -8.79
C SER A 55 8.52 -8.28 -8.96
N TYR A 56 9.31 -8.71 -7.97
CA TYR A 56 10.01 -10.02 -7.93
C TYR A 56 10.59 -10.53 -9.26
N PHE A 57 11.25 -9.65 -10.01
CA PHE A 57 11.84 -9.96 -11.33
C PHE A 57 10.85 -10.22 -12.46
N ASP A 58 9.65 -9.62 -12.40
CA ASP A 58 8.73 -9.60 -13.53
C ASP A 58 9.40 -8.94 -14.76
N ASN A 59 9.48 -9.68 -15.86
CA ASN A 59 10.14 -9.25 -17.10
C ASN A 59 9.44 -8.07 -17.80
N ASN A 60 8.16 -7.86 -17.50
CA ASN A 60 7.39 -6.74 -18.01
C ASN A 60 7.62 -5.45 -17.19
N ALA A 61 8.16 -5.54 -15.97
CA ALA A 61 8.37 -4.38 -15.13
C ALA A 61 9.42 -3.44 -15.74
N THR A 62 9.00 -2.26 -16.19
CA THR A 62 9.88 -1.19 -16.67
C THR A 62 9.90 0.01 -15.71
N TYR A 63 8.82 0.20 -14.95
CA TYR A 63 8.66 1.30 -14.01
C TYR A 63 7.86 0.88 -12.77
N LEU A 64 8.28 1.35 -11.61
CA LEU A 64 7.53 1.24 -10.36
C LEU A 64 7.50 2.59 -9.65
N ARG A 65 6.35 2.93 -9.05
CA ARG A 65 6.18 4.15 -8.26
C ARG A 65 5.28 3.90 -7.05
N LEU A 66 5.68 4.49 -5.95
CA LEU A 66 4.91 4.64 -4.72
C LEU A 66 4.75 6.11 -4.40
N ASP A 67 3.52 6.52 -4.11
CA ASP A 67 3.22 7.83 -3.54
C ASP A 67 2.41 7.62 -2.24
N GLY A 68 2.92 8.15 -1.12
CA GLY A 68 2.20 8.21 0.14
C GLY A 68 1.07 9.24 0.05
N THR A 69 -0.17 8.81 0.33
CA THR A 69 -1.35 9.68 0.33
C THR A 69 -1.92 9.80 1.74
N GLY A 70 -2.03 11.01 2.29
CA GLY A 70 -2.57 11.24 3.64
C GLY A 70 -1.85 12.38 4.38
N ASN A 71 -2.07 12.45 5.70
CA ASN A 71 -1.60 13.54 6.58
C ASN A 71 -0.06 13.62 6.71
N SER A 72 0.64 12.64 6.15
CA SER A 72 2.09 12.53 6.17
C SER A 72 2.64 13.00 4.82
N ALA A 73 3.19 14.21 4.78
CA ALA A 73 3.68 14.92 3.60
C ALA A 73 4.27 14.00 2.50
N GLY A 74 3.56 13.91 1.37
CA GLY A 74 4.04 13.77 -0.02
C GLY A 74 5.25 12.89 -0.35
N LYS A 75 5.56 11.85 0.45
CA LYS A 75 6.72 11.01 0.14
C LYS A 75 6.41 10.14 -1.07
N SER A 76 7.30 10.18 -2.04
CA SER A 76 7.25 9.35 -3.22
C SER A 76 8.59 8.67 -3.46
N ALA A 77 8.55 7.43 -3.94
CA ALA A 77 9.71 6.72 -4.43
C ALA A 77 9.37 6.07 -5.77
N SER A 78 10.34 6.02 -6.68
CA SER A 78 10.15 5.36 -7.97
C SER A 78 11.45 4.77 -8.47
N SER A 79 11.34 3.78 -9.33
CA SER A 79 12.45 3.14 -10.01
C SER A 79 12.09 2.82 -11.45
N THR A 80 13.10 2.81 -12.30
CA THR A 80 12.99 2.38 -13.69
C THR A 80 13.97 1.23 -13.94
N ARG A 81 13.67 0.42 -14.94
CA ARG A 81 14.59 -0.58 -15.47
C ARG A 81 15.83 0.12 -16.04
N LYS A 82 17.03 -0.33 -15.67
CA LYS A 82 18.30 0.22 -16.15
C LYS A 82 19.27 -0.90 -16.49
N ASP A 83 20.00 -0.77 -17.59
CA ASP A 83 21.06 -1.69 -18.00
C ASP A 83 20.63 -3.17 -18.01
N GLY A 84 19.39 -3.44 -18.45
CA GLY A 84 18.80 -4.78 -18.48
C GLY A 84 18.27 -5.30 -17.14
N TRP A 85 18.63 -4.66 -16.01
CA TRP A 85 18.19 -5.01 -14.66
C TRP A 85 16.79 -4.50 -14.35
N PHE A 86 16.04 -5.33 -13.63
CA PHE A 86 14.70 -5.03 -13.14
C PHE A 86 14.65 -3.75 -12.29
N PRO A 87 13.52 -3.01 -12.30
CA PRO A 87 13.33 -1.89 -11.39
C PRO A 87 13.51 -2.35 -9.94
N LYS A 88 14.35 -1.64 -9.17
CA LYS A 88 14.47 -1.89 -7.73
C LYS A 88 13.14 -1.58 -7.06
N ALA A 89 12.76 -2.34 -6.03
CA ALA A 89 11.54 -2.04 -5.29
C ALA A 89 11.63 -0.62 -4.68
N PRO A 90 10.76 0.34 -5.06
CA PRO A 90 10.71 1.61 -4.36
C PRO A 90 10.19 1.37 -2.94
N GLU A 91 10.68 2.18 -2.01
CA GLU A 91 10.31 2.13 -0.60
C GLU A 91 10.05 3.54 -0.07
N ILE A 92 9.00 3.70 0.73
CA ILE A 92 8.73 4.93 1.48
C ILE A 92 8.50 4.61 2.96
N VAL A 93 8.90 5.53 3.83
CA VAL A 93 8.66 5.44 5.28
C VAL A 93 7.80 6.61 5.72
N LEU A 94 6.60 6.34 6.24
CA LEU A 94 5.65 7.35 6.67
C LEU A 94 5.51 7.35 8.21
N PRO A 95 5.39 8.53 8.85
CA PRO A 95 4.98 8.58 10.26
C PRO A 95 3.51 8.16 10.41
N VAL A 96 3.22 7.51 11.53
CA VAL A 96 1.89 7.02 11.92
C VAL A 96 1.51 7.66 13.25
N SER A 97 0.42 8.44 13.25
CA SER A 97 -0.12 9.07 14.47
C SER A 97 -1.12 8.18 15.19
N ASP A 98 -1.90 7.40 14.42
CA ASP A 98 -2.83 6.39 14.93
C ASP A 98 -2.42 5.02 14.38
N PRO A 99 -1.87 4.13 15.23
CA PRO A 99 -1.49 2.77 14.84
C PRO A 99 -2.63 1.92 14.28
N LEU A 100 -3.87 2.26 14.62
CA LEU A 100 -5.06 1.55 14.16
C LEU A 100 -5.64 2.19 12.90
N ALA A 101 -5.16 3.34 12.45
CA ALA A 101 -5.64 3.95 11.22
C ALA A 101 -5.13 3.18 9.99
N ASP A 102 -5.97 3.13 8.96
CA ASP A 102 -5.53 2.67 7.65
C ASP A 102 -4.60 3.71 7.01
N VAL A 103 -3.62 3.23 6.25
CA VAL A 103 -2.72 4.08 5.47
C VAL A 103 -3.08 3.94 3.99
N THR A 104 -3.23 5.05 3.29
CA THR A 104 -3.53 5.04 1.86
C THR A 104 -2.27 5.35 1.07
N VAL A 105 -2.01 4.60 0.01
CA VAL A 105 -0.93 4.87 -0.93
C VAL A 105 -1.44 4.75 -2.35
N ARG A 106 -0.80 5.48 -3.26
CA ARG A 106 -0.98 5.27 -4.69
C ARG A 106 0.23 4.52 -5.22
N VAL A 107 -0.04 3.44 -5.93
CA VAL A 107 0.97 2.66 -6.64
C VAL A 107 0.82 2.90 -8.13
N ALA A 108 1.93 2.85 -8.87
CA ALA A 108 1.90 2.79 -10.32
C ALA A 108 2.96 1.82 -10.83
N ALA A 109 2.63 1.10 -11.90
CA ALA A 109 3.56 0.22 -12.58
C ALA A 109 3.48 0.47 -14.08
N GLY A 110 4.65 0.51 -14.73
CA GLY A 110 4.76 0.54 -16.18
C GLY A 110 5.24 -0.81 -16.69
N GLY A 111 4.50 -1.36 -17.63
CA GLY A 111 4.76 -2.62 -18.31
C GLY A 111 5.75 -2.47 -19.46
N LYS A 112 5.81 -3.50 -20.32
CA LYS A 112 6.76 -3.61 -21.43
C LYS A 112 6.71 -2.41 -22.39
N ASP A 113 5.52 -1.88 -22.63
CA ASP A 113 5.28 -0.81 -23.61
C ASP A 113 5.25 0.59 -22.97
N TRP A 114 5.43 0.68 -21.65
CA TRP A 114 5.52 1.95 -20.95
C TRP A 114 6.79 2.71 -21.37
N LYS A 115 6.70 4.05 -21.41
CA LYS A 115 7.78 4.94 -21.84
C LYS A 115 8.01 6.01 -20.80
N GLU A 116 9.26 6.38 -20.59
CA GLU A 116 9.61 7.48 -19.70
C GLU A 116 8.86 8.77 -20.09
N GLY A 117 8.30 9.45 -19.10
CA GLY A 117 7.46 10.62 -19.29
C GLY A 117 5.98 10.33 -19.58
N SER A 118 5.60 9.08 -19.89
CA SER A 118 4.18 8.70 -20.02
C SER A 118 3.55 8.40 -18.66
N ARG A 119 2.23 8.57 -18.55
CA ARG A 119 1.50 8.23 -17.33
C ARG A 119 1.32 6.71 -17.25
N ALA A 120 1.93 6.10 -16.24
CA ALA A 120 1.72 4.69 -15.92
C ALA A 120 0.31 4.46 -15.34
N PRO A 121 -0.31 3.29 -15.61
CA PRO A 121 -1.45 2.80 -14.85
C PRO A 121 -1.17 2.81 -13.35
N SER A 122 -2.17 3.19 -12.58
CA SER A 122 -2.02 3.40 -11.13
C SER A 122 -3.27 3.03 -10.38
N GLN A 123 -3.11 2.56 -9.15
CA GLN A 123 -4.20 2.19 -8.26
C GLN A 123 -3.95 2.78 -6.88
N THR A 124 -5.03 3.20 -6.21
CA THR A 124 -4.96 3.69 -4.83
C THR A 124 -5.34 2.55 -3.90
N VAL A 125 -4.47 2.22 -2.95
CA VAL A 125 -4.62 1.10 -2.02
C VAL A 125 -4.65 1.59 -0.59
N ARG A 126 -5.66 1.14 0.15
CA ARG A 126 -5.82 1.37 1.59
C ARG A 126 -5.34 0.13 2.35
N LEU A 127 -4.29 0.31 3.14
CA LEU A 127 -3.60 -0.72 3.91
C LEU A 127 -4.05 -0.65 5.37
N SER A 128 -4.71 -1.71 5.86
CA SER A 128 -5.06 -1.85 7.27
C SER A 128 -3.96 -2.56 8.05
N PRO A 129 -3.65 -2.14 9.29
CA PRO A 129 -2.70 -2.82 10.17
C PRO A 129 -3.14 -4.23 10.58
N THR A 130 -4.35 -4.66 10.21
CA THR A 130 -4.89 -6.00 10.46
C THR A 130 -4.49 -7.06 9.43
N GLY A 131 -3.68 -6.69 8.43
CA GLY A 131 -3.25 -7.59 7.35
C GLY A 131 -4.19 -7.62 6.15
N ILE A 132 -5.15 -6.70 6.09
CA ILE A 132 -6.09 -6.59 4.97
C ILE A 132 -5.77 -5.31 4.19
N ALA A 133 -5.82 -5.39 2.87
CA ALA A 133 -5.75 -4.24 1.99
C ALA A 133 -7.04 -4.12 1.16
N TYR A 134 -7.37 -2.90 0.77
CA TYR A 134 -8.53 -2.58 -0.04
C TYR A 134 -8.14 -1.67 -1.19
N ASP A 135 -8.78 -1.85 -2.33
CA ASP A 135 -8.82 -0.83 -3.35
C ASP A 135 -9.58 0.39 -2.79
N ALA A 136 -8.97 1.56 -2.80
CA ALA A 136 -9.53 2.75 -2.15
C ALA A 136 -10.69 3.36 -2.94
N ASP A 137 -10.76 3.12 -4.24
CA ASP A 137 -11.78 3.70 -5.13
C ASP A 137 -13.07 2.86 -5.13
N THR A 138 -12.94 1.55 -5.04
CA THR A 138 -14.05 0.57 -5.09
C THR A 138 -14.41 -0.03 -3.74
N GLY A 139 -13.52 0.07 -2.75
CA GLY A 139 -13.67 -0.57 -1.44
C GLY A 139 -13.50 -2.09 -1.46
N GLN A 140 -13.14 -2.68 -2.61
CA GLN A 140 -12.97 -4.12 -2.73
C GLN A 140 -11.74 -4.59 -1.97
N ARG A 141 -11.88 -5.71 -1.26
CA ARG A 141 -10.75 -6.36 -0.60
C ARG A 141 -9.78 -6.91 -1.65
N LEU A 142 -8.52 -6.54 -1.50
CA LEU A 142 -7.43 -7.05 -2.34
C LEU A 142 -6.91 -8.37 -1.78
N LYS A 143 -6.46 -9.24 -2.69
CA LYS A 143 -5.76 -10.47 -2.30
C LYS A 143 -4.39 -10.09 -1.74
N SER A 144 -3.95 -10.83 -0.73
CA SER A 144 -2.61 -10.73 -0.16
C SER A 144 -1.90 -12.05 -0.42
N ASP A 145 -0.66 -11.97 -0.89
CA ASP A 145 0.30 -13.08 -1.00
C ASP A 145 1.11 -13.28 0.29
N LEU A 146 0.93 -12.38 1.27
CA LEU A 146 1.54 -12.47 2.59
C LEU A 146 0.82 -13.52 3.45
N ASP A 147 1.23 -14.79 3.31
CA ASP A 147 0.91 -15.86 4.26
C ASP A 147 1.73 -15.76 5.57
#